data_AF-A0A9P8TEV1-F1
#
_entry.id   AF-A0A9P8TEV1-F1
#
_cell.length_a   1.000
_cell.length_b   1.000
_cell.length_c   1.000
_cell.angle_alpha   90.00
_cell.angle_beta   90.00
_cell.angle_gamma   90.00
#
_symmetry.space_group_name_H-M   'P 1'
#
loop_
_entity.id
_entity.type
_entity.pdbx_description
1 polymer ?
#
loop_
_entity_poly.entity_id
_entity_poly.type
_entity_poly.pdbx_seq_one_letter_code
_entity_poly.pdbx_strand_id
1 'polypeptide(L)'
;MLNSISKIHVARQVIAKRFLTSSSNISKLIQSADIEGVKDVLSHPSFVQAGEQQQQQQQDTGSKVSKLVQDIYDSQKFNNEQLIDLHNFVLSKFLNHDRSLSMVHQNHINQLQGSVTLPALTEIIRFNSGRLHTSWELFDKYYQSLNLGNQDPQSLDKLLTTLLGKLVNGEDNSMFEEEEEVEQLSDADLVRAVFVYKNLSQPQENIRSLLFNRALELKDHKLAQIIGVESLESLGSIKSSNAKDELLAYLILTNTKPELKSGDVLSNLLLKINATDLTFDHSAESSLISDLTKLNLRYPAISINTSIADISTDLENLLADLSTVVVGSEQSTIATRVNSLKALGFNSADISDANLWEFYKEITSDVKNSTEISELKDTLLQSLLYRYFSNPTSESLNQIEQLLTESIKSLQSRILLNYKSSNMESALDLYNSQISQLSKQPNNEGYSPASQVTETLVISYLLNGDREFAHLIHDGGIMNGIFVTDKSKEKVKKEFKKYGDVFGEEDQDKITLLVKEWETEYIKSI
;
A
#
# COMPACT_ATOMS: atom_id res chain seq x y z
N MET A 1 14.87 32.69 -52.24
CA MET A 1 15.50 32.95 -50.93
C MET A 1 15.49 34.43 -50.53
N LEU A 2 15.87 35.37 -51.41
CA LEU A 2 15.88 36.81 -51.07
C LEU A 2 14.49 37.41 -50.76
N ASN A 3 13.43 36.94 -51.43
CA ASN A 3 12.04 37.39 -51.15
C ASN A 3 11.48 36.88 -49.81
N SER A 4 11.93 35.72 -49.31
CA SER A 4 11.52 35.19 -48.01
C SER A 4 12.24 35.88 -46.85
N ILE A 5 13.50 36.27 -47.04
CA ILE A 5 14.28 37.04 -46.06
C ILE A 5 13.73 38.48 -45.93
N SER A 6 13.32 39.09 -47.04
CA SER A 6 12.66 40.40 -47.07
C SER A 6 11.32 40.40 -46.31
N LYS A 7 10.46 39.41 -46.53
CA LYS A 7 9.18 39.26 -45.80
C LYS A 7 9.38 39.03 -44.30
N ILE A 8 10.37 38.24 -43.90
CA ILE A 8 10.73 38.01 -42.49
C ILE A 8 11.31 39.28 -41.86
N HIS A 9 12.10 40.07 -42.60
CA HIS A 9 12.66 41.33 -42.11
C HIS A 9 11.58 42.42 -41.96
N VAL A 10 10.63 42.49 -42.89
CA VAL A 10 9.46 43.39 -42.80
C VAL A 10 8.52 42.97 -41.67
N ALA A 11 8.24 41.67 -41.52
CA ALA A 11 7.48 41.15 -40.38
C ALA A 11 8.19 41.46 -39.05
N ARG A 12 9.51 41.26 -38.96
CA ARG A 12 10.33 41.65 -37.79
C ARG A 12 10.28 43.15 -37.51
N GLN A 13 10.34 44.01 -38.52
CA GLN A 13 10.27 45.46 -38.33
C GLN A 13 8.86 45.94 -37.94
N VAL A 14 7.80 45.31 -38.46
CA VAL A 14 6.41 45.60 -38.08
C VAL A 14 6.16 45.13 -36.64
N ILE A 15 6.69 43.97 -36.24
CA ILE A 15 6.61 43.44 -34.87
C ILE A 15 7.47 44.31 -33.92
N ALA A 16 8.70 44.65 -34.28
CA ALA A 16 9.57 45.47 -33.43
C ALA A 16 9.05 46.92 -33.24
N LYS A 17 8.38 47.51 -34.25
CA LYS A 17 7.76 48.85 -34.13
C LYS A 17 6.38 48.85 -33.45
N ARG A 18 5.61 47.75 -33.51
CA ARG A 18 4.27 47.67 -32.89
C ARG A 18 4.30 47.14 -31.44
N PHE A 19 5.34 46.43 -31.02
CA PHE A 19 5.38 45.71 -29.74
C PHE A 19 6.55 46.15 -28.85
N LEU A 20 6.42 47.31 -28.20
CA LEU A 20 7.19 47.62 -26.99
C LEU A 20 6.37 47.15 -25.77
N THR A 21 6.80 46.06 -25.15
CA THR A 21 6.07 45.32 -24.09
C THR A 21 6.46 45.79 -22.68
N SER A 22 5.52 45.78 -21.73
CA SER A 22 5.79 46.04 -20.29
C SER A 22 6.01 44.78 -19.45
N SER A 23 5.81 43.57 -20.00
CA SER A 23 6.41 42.35 -19.43
C SER A 23 7.84 42.27 -19.93
N SER A 24 8.82 42.44 -19.03
CA SER A 24 10.24 42.28 -19.37
C SER A 24 10.52 40.90 -19.98
N ASN A 25 9.70 39.89 -19.68
CA ASN A 25 9.93 38.51 -20.11
C ASN A 25 9.43 38.25 -21.54
N ILE A 26 8.27 38.79 -21.92
CA ILE A 26 7.77 38.71 -23.31
C ILE A 26 8.57 39.64 -24.24
N SER A 27 9.01 40.81 -23.73
CA SER A 27 9.97 41.68 -24.41
C SER A 27 11.24 40.94 -24.77
N LYS A 28 11.76 40.20 -23.80
CA LYS A 28 12.96 39.40 -23.96
C LYS A 28 12.71 38.27 -24.95
N LEU A 29 11.54 37.62 -24.96
CA LEU A 29 11.23 36.53 -25.89
C LEU A 29 11.21 36.97 -27.37
N ILE A 30 10.55 38.10 -27.64
CA ILE A 30 10.50 38.70 -28.99
C ILE A 30 11.91 39.16 -29.43
N GLN A 31 12.75 39.57 -28.47
CA GLN A 31 14.14 39.97 -28.71
C GLN A 31 15.14 38.79 -28.73
N SER A 32 14.86 37.68 -28.05
CA SER A 32 15.78 36.55 -27.81
C SER A 32 15.72 35.46 -28.87
N ALA A 33 15.07 35.72 -29.99
CA ALA A 33 15.00 34.82 -31.14
C ALA A 33 14.34 33.45 -30.85
N ASP A 34 13.37 33.37 -29.93
CA ASP A 34 12.41 32.25 -29.92
C ASP A 34 11.35 32.48 -31.00
N ILE A 35 11.81 32.38 -32.25
CA ILE A 35 11.12 32.77 -33.47
C ILE A 35 9.99 31.77 -33.77
N GLU A 36 9.99 30.59 -33.17
CA GLU A 36 9.16 29.45 -33.56
C GLU A 36 7.71 29.62 -33.08
N GLY A 37 7.48 29.98 -31.81
CA GLY A 37 6.13 30.25 -31.30
C GLY A 37 5.45 31.46 -31.98
N VAL A 38 6.22 32.51 -32.28
CA VAL A 38 5.70 33.69 -33.02
C VAL A 38 5.50 33.36 -34.51
N LYS A 39 6.35 32.53 -35.12
CA LYS A 39 6.13 32.04 -36.48
C LYS A 39 4.85 31.22 -36.56
N ASP A 40 4.65 30.27 -35.65
CA ASP A 40 3.46 29.40 -35.58
C ASP A 40 2.16 30.22 -35.51
N VAL A 41 2.16 31.30 -34.72
CA VAL A 41 1.05 32.26 -34.67
C VAL A 41 0.81 32.87 -36.05
N LEU A 42 1.87 33.44 -36.64
CA LEU A 42 1.78 34.16 -37.91
C LEU A 42 1.52 33.24 -39.12
N SER A 43 1.79 31.94 -39.00
CA SER A 43 1.50 30.91 -40.00
C SER A 43 0.18 30.18 -39.75
N HIS A 44 -0.50 30.43 -38.63
CA HIS A 44 -1.84 29.88 -38.39
C HIS A 44 -2.80 30.41 -39.47
N PRO A 45 -3.68 29.56 -40.05
CA PRO A 45 -4.55 29.95 -41.17
C PRO A 45 -5.35 31.24 -40.92
N SER A 46 -5.83 31.42 -39.68
CA SER A 46 -6.56 32.62 -39.24
C SER A 46 -5.70 33.90 -39.26
N PHE A 47 -4.39 33.81 -39.00
CA PHE A 47 -3.49 34.96 -39.03
C PHE A 47 -2.97 35.30 -40.43
N VAL A 48 -2.80 34.29 -41.30
CA VAL A 48 -2.41 34.50 -42.70
C VAL A 48 -3.47 35.32 -43.44
N GLN A 49 -4.75 35.15 -43.09
CA GLN A 49 -5.86 35.97 -43.60
C GLN A 49 -5.87 37.41 -43.02
N ALA A 50 -5.25 37.63 -41.85
CA ALA A 50 -5.16 38.94 -41.17
C ALA A 50 -4.05 39.86 -41.67
N GLY A 51 -2.96 39.30 -42.21
CA GLY A 51 -1.78 40.06 -42.61
C GLY A 51 -1.95 40.98 -43.82
N GLU A 52 -3.02 40.85 -44.61
CA GLU A 52 -3.17 41.58 -45.88
C GLU A 52 -3.93 42.93 -45.76
N GLN A 53 -4.55 43.23 -44.62
CA GLN A 53 -5.33 44.47 -44.46
C GLN A 53 -5.02 45.18 -43.14
N GLN A 54 -4.29 46.29 -43.24
CA GLN A 54 -4.28 47.49 -42.38
C GLN A 54 -2.94 47.93 -41.75
N GLN A 55 -2.61 49.18 -42.10
CA GLN A 55 -1.74 50.09 -41.37
C GLN A 55 -2.61 51.10 -40.58
N GLN A 56 -2.12 51.47 -39.39
CA GLN A 56 -2.49 52.62 -38.54
C GLN A 56 -3.67 52.46 -37.57
N GLN A 57 -3.38 52.31 -36.26
CA GLN A 57 -3.47 53.34 -35.20
C GLN A 57 -3.06 52.75 -33.83
N GLN A 58 -2.68 53.60 -32.85
CA GLN A 58 -2.18 53.24 -31.51
C GLN A 58 -2.88 54.06 -30.41
N GLN A 59 -3.23 53.45 -29.26
CA GLN A 59 -2.69 53.71 -27.89
C GLN A 59 -3.39 52.88 -26.76
N ASP A 60 -2.60 52.47 -25.74
CA ASP A 60 -2.78 51.97 -24.33
C ASP A 60 -4.06 51.25 -23.81
N THR A 61 -4.13 50.41 -22.74
CA THR A 61 -3.22 49.66 -21.83
C THR A 61 -3.97 48.39 -21.33
N GLY A 62 -3.29 47.23 -21.27
CA GLY A 62 -3.83 45.91 -20.86
C GLY A 62 -3.18 44.76 -21.67
N SER A 63 -2.93 43.58 -21.07
CA SER A 63 -2.09 42.46 -21.60
C SER A 63 -2.00 42.44 -23.14
N LYS A 64 -0.84 42.84 -23.68
CA LYS A 64 -0.70 43.18 -25.11
C LYS A 64 -0.86 41.97 -26.06
N VAL A 65 -0.81 40.73 -25.57
CA VAL A 65 -1.19 39.53 -26.34
C VAL A 65 -2.71 39.44 -26.48
N SER A 66 -3.43 39.68 -25.38
CA SER A 66 -4.89 39.79 -25.40
C SER A 66 -5.35 40.99 -26.24
N LYS A 67 -4.64 42.13 -26.16
CA LYS A 67 -4.87 43.29 -27.05
C LYS A 67 -4.48 43.01 -28.51
N LEU A 68 -3.43 42.24 -28.80
CA LEU A 68 -3.13 41.84 -30.17
C LEU A 68 -4.24 40.96 -30.76
N VAL A 69 -4.72 39.99 -29.98
CA VAL A 69 -5.87 39.17 -30.37
C VAL A 69 -7.10 40.06 -30.56
N GLN A 70 -7.31 41.07 -29.71
CA GLN A 70 -8.39 42.04 -29.83
C GLN A 70 -8.23 43.00 -31.03
N ASP A 71 -7.03 43.49 -31.33
CA ASP A 71 -6.75 44.34 -32.48
C ASP A 71 -6.95 43.54 -33.78
N ILE A 72 -6.66 42.24 -33.76
CA ILE A 72 -6.95 41.29 -34.84
C ILE A 72 -8.47 41.05 -34.94
N TYR A 73 -9.14 40.89 -33.79
CA TYR A 73 -10.60 40.79 -33.64
C TYR A 73 -11.32 41.99 -34.27
N ASP A 74 -10.79 43.19 -34.04
CA ASP A 74 -11.37 44.46 -34.49
C ASP A 74 -11.05 44.74 -35.97
N SER A 75 -9.96 44.16 -36.51
CA SER A 75 -9.52 44.34 -37.90
C SER A 75 -10.15 43.37 -38.92
N GLN A 76 -10.77 42.27 -38.47
CA GLN A 76 -11.22 41.16 -39.33
C GLN A 76 -12.65 40.71 -39.02
N LYS A 77 -13.40 40.28 -40.05
CA LYS A 77 -14.66 39.55 -39.87
C LYS A 77 -14.41 38.07 -39.66
N PHE A 78 -13.84 37.68 -38.50
CA PHE A 78 -13.82 36.27 -38.14
C PHE A 78 -15.22 35.78 -37.78
N ASN A 79 -15.52 34.53 -38.12
CA ASN A 79 -16.69 33.86 -37.55
C ASN A 79 -16.36 33.35 -36.14
N ASN A 80 -17.38 32.96 -35.36
CA ASN A 80 -17.18 32.52 -33.98
C ASN A 80 -16.24 31.30 -33.88
N GLU A 81 -16.29 30.37 -34.85
CA GLU A 81 -15.46 29.17 -34.86
C GLU A 81 -13.96 29.50 -34.98
N GLN A 82 -13.60 30.38 -35.91
CA GLN A 82 -12.22 30.86 -36.09
C GLN A 82 -11.70 31.60 -34.84
N LEU A 83 -12.57 32.32 -34.13
CA LEU A 83 -12.22 33.02 -32.90
C LEU A 83 -12.00 32.05 -31.73
N ILE A 84 -12.84 31.01 -31.63
CA ILE A 84 -12.67 29.93 -30.65
C ILE A 84 -11.34 29.20 -30.89
N ASP A 85 -11.03 28.88 -32.15
CA ASP A 85 -9.75 28.25 -32.54
C ASP A 85 -8.56 29.12 -32.16
N LEU A 86 -8.64 30.43 -32.42
CA LEU A 86 -7.59 31.38 -32.07
C LEU A 86 -7.36 31.45 -30.56
N HIS A 87 -8.42 31.52 -29.75
CA HIS A 87 -8.28 31.55 -28.30
C HIS A 87 -7.70 30.25 -27.75
N ASN A 88 -8.13 29.10 -28.28
CA ASN A 88 -7.55 27.79 -27.94
C ASN A 88 -6.08 27.68 -28.34
N PHE A 89 -5.71 28.19 -29.51
CA PHE A 89 -4.34 28.26 -29.94
C PHE A 89 -3.49 29.09 -28.97
N VAL A 90 -3.98 30.26 -28.55
CA VAL A 90 -3.27 31.11 -27.59
C VAL A 90 -3.06 30.38 -26.25
N LEU A 91 -4.10 29.75 -25.72
CA LEU A 91 -4.03 28.95 -24.50
C LEU A 91 -3.01 27.81 -24.61
N SER A 92 -2.94 27.13 -25.75
CA SER A 92 -2.03 26.01 -25.97
C SER A 92 -0.55 26.39 -26.16
N LYS A 93 -0.24 27.67 -26.39
CA LYS A 93 1.11 28.11 -26.78
C LYS A 93 1.74 29.15 -25.85
N PHE A 94 0.95 29.95 -25.14
CA PHE A 94 1.47 31.14 -24.42
C PHE A 94 1.33 31.10 -22.90
N LEU A 95 0.68 30.09 -22.32
CA LEU A 95 0.48 30.02 -20.87
C LEU A 95 1.78 29.82 -20.06
N ASN A 96 2.79 29.21 -20.67
CA ASN A 96 4.15 29.11 -20.12
C ASN A 96 4.83 30.49 -19.93
N HIS A 97 4.39 31.50 -20.69
CA HIS A 97 4.95 32.84 -20.66
C HIS A 97 4.09 33.82 -19.83
N ASP A 98 2.77 33.65 -19.86
CA ASP A 98 1.83 34.48 -19.11
C ASP A 98 0.60 33.67 -18.68
N ARG A 99 0.58 33.28 -17.40
CA ARG A 99 -0.51 32.50 -16.80
C ARG A 99 -1.83 33.29 -16.74
N SER A 100 -1.78 34.63 -16.75
CA SER A 100 -2.98 35.48 -16.68
C SER A 100 -3.88 35.35 -17.93
N LEU A 101 -3.30 34.90 -19.05
CA LEU A 101 -4.02 34.64 -20.30
C LEU A 101 -5.09 33.54 -20.14
N SER A 102 -4.92 32.65 -19.17
CA SER A 102 -5.81 31.50 -18.96
C SER A 102 -7.27 31.93 -18.76
N MET A 103 -7.53 32.78 -17.76
CA MET A 103 -8.88 33.20 -17.41
C MET A 103 -9.50 34.08 -18.51
N VAL A 104 -8.70 34.97 -19.11
CA VAL A 104 -9.16 35.88 -20.14
C VAL A 104 -9.65 35.11 -21.37
N HIS A 105 -8.85 34.18 -21.88
CA HIS A 105 -9.22 33.46 -23.09
C HIS A 105 -10.29 32.39 -22.85
N GLN A 106 -10.33 31.74 -21.67
CA GLN A 106 -11.44 30.88 -21.29
C GLN A 106 -12.78 31.63 -21.27
N ASN A 107 -12.81 32.86 -20.74
CA ASN A 107 -14.03 33.66 -20.71
C ASN A 107 -14.53 34.04 -22.11
N HIS A 108 -13.62 34.41 -23.02
CA HIS A 108 -14.00 34.72 -24.41
C HIS A 108 -14.52 33.48 -25.14
N ILE A 109 -13.89 32.31 -24.97
CA ILE A 109 -14.40 31.05 -25.55
C ILE A 109 -15.84 30.79 -25.06
N ASN A 110 -16.10 30.96 -23.75
CA ASN A 110 -17.44 30.76 -23.19
C ASN A 110 -18.46 31.78 -23.74
N GLN A 111 -18.07 33.05 -23.91
CA GLN A 111 -18.93 34.09 -24.50
C GLN A 111 -19.29 33.78 -25.95
N LEU A 112 -18.37 33.16 -26.69
CA LEU A 112 -18.58 32.70 -28.06
C LEU A 112 -19.32 31.36 -28.14
N GLN A 113 -19.73 30.79 -27.00
CA GLN A 113 -20.36 29.47 -26.88
C GLN A 113 -19.49 28.32 -27.43
N GLY A 114 -18.17 28.50 -27.39
CA GLY A 114 -17.20 27.46 -27.75
C GLY A 114 -16.79 26.57 -26.59
N SER A 115 -15.93 25.59 -26.88
CA SER A 115 -15.28 24.75 -25.88
C SER A 115 -13.76 24.89 -25.91
N VAL A 116 -13.13 24.60 -24.78
CA VAL A 116 -11.68 24.53 -24.65
C VAL A 116 -11.21 23.22 -25.28
N THR A 117 -10.22 23.28 -26.16
CA THR A 117 -9.65 22.09 -26.82
C THR A 117 -8.72 21.32 -25.89
N LEU A 118 -8.49 20.04 -26.20
CA LEU A 118 -7.64 19.16 -25.41
C LEU A 118 -6.20 19.70 -25.22
N PRO A 119 -5.51 20.24 -26.25
CA PRO A 119 -4.19 20.85 -26.08
C PRO A 119 -4.22 22.10 -25.20
N ALA A 120 -5.26 22.94 -25.33
CA ALA A 120 -5.42 24.13 -24.51
C ALA A 120 -5.63 23.76 -23.04
N LEU A 121 -6.51 22.78 -22.75
CA LEU A 121 -6.76 22.30 -21.38
C LEU A 121 -5.50 21.72 -20.74
N THR A 122 -4.68 20.98 -21.51
CA THR A 122 -3.41 20.43 -21.04
C THR A 122 -2.49 21.52 -20.50
N GLU A 123 -2.32 22.62 -21.24
CA GLU A 123 -1.47 23.73 -20.80
C GLU A 123 -2.13 24.57 -19.68
N ILE A 124 -3.46 24.69 -19.67
CA ILE A 124 -4.21 25.31 -18.57
C ILE A 124 -3.92 24.58 -17.25
N ILE A 125 -4.01 23.25 -17.24
CA ILE A 125 -3.73 22.43 -16.05
C ILE A 125 -2.24 22.50 -15.70
N ARG A 126 -1.34 22.37 -16.68
CA ARG A 126 0.11 22.43 -16.45
C ARG A 126 0.53 23.68 -15.68
N PHE A 127 0.01 24.84 -16.09
CA PHE A 127 0.36 26.13 -15.51
C PHE A 127 -0.65 26.63 -14.46
N ASN A 128 -1.57 25.76 -14.03
CA ASN A 128 -2.47 26.09 -12.94
C ASN A 128 -1.70 26.18 -11.61
N SER A 129 -2.14 27.11 -10.76
CA SER A 129 -1.57 27.35 -9.42
C SER A 129 -2.51 26.92 -8.30
N GLY A 130 -3.66 26.33 -8.61
CA GLY A 130 -4.66 25.92 -7.61
C GLY A 130 -5.43 27.04 -6.90
N ARG A 131 -5.07 28.32 -7.06
CA ARG A 131 -5.63 29.44 -6.26
C ARG A 131 -7.13 29.68 -6.41
N LEU A 132 -7.66 29.52 -7.63
CA LEU A 132 -9.07 29.77 -7.94
C LEU A 132 -9.83 28.45 -8.07
N HIS A 133 -9.26 27.54 -8.85
CA HIS A 133 -9.76 26.20 -9.07
C HIS A 133 -8.59 25.23 -9.02
N THR A 134 -8.82 24.05 -8.45
CA THR A 134 -7.85 22.96 -8.53
C THR A 134 -7.75 22.45 -9.97
N SER A 135 -6.63 21.83 -10.32
CA SER A 135 -6.45 21.21 -11.64
C SER A 135 -7.51 20.14 -11.92
N TRP A 136 -7.97 19.44 -10.88
CA TRP A 136 -9.08 18.50 -10.99
C TRP A 136 -10.42 19.19 -11.30
N GLU A 137 -10.73 20.30 -10.63
CA GLU A 137 -11.95 21.08 -10.93
C GLU A 137 -11.96 21.62 -12.36
N LEU A 138 -10.79 22.04 -12.86
CA LEU A 138 -10.64 22.47 -14.25
C LEU A 138 -10.83 21.30 -15.21
N PHE A 139 -10.23 20.15 -14.93
CA PHE A 139 -10.45 18.93 -15.70
C PHE A 139 -11.93 18.57 -15.76
N ASP A 140 -12.58 18.49 -14.60
CA ASP A 140 -13.99 18.14 -14.44
C ASP A 140 -14.92 19.11 -15.18
N LYS A 141 -14.69 20.41 -15.04
CA LYS A 141 -15.45 21.47 -15.71
C LYS A 141 -15.43 21.32 -17.23
N TYR A 142 -14.28 20.98 -17.80
CA TYR A 142 -14.11 20.96 -19.26
C TYR A 142 -14.27 19.56 -19.88
N TYR A 143 -14.18 18.48 -19.09
CA TYR A 143 -14.19 17.10 -19.56
C TYR A 143 -15.37 16.78 -20.50
N GLN A 144 -16.59 17.14 -20.09
CA GLN A 144 -17.81 16.85 -20.86
C GLN A 144 -17.81 17.52 -22.24
N SER A 145 -17.06 18.61 -22.41
CA SER A 145 -16.99 19.38 -23.65
C SER A 145 -15.90 18.91 -24.63
N LEU A 146 -14.99 18.02 -24.21
CA LEU A 146 -13.80 17.62 -24.99
C LEU A 146 -14.10 16.65 -26.15
N ASN A 147 -15.32 16.08 -26.21
CA ASN A 147 -15.74 15.10 -27.21
C ASN A 147 -14.66 14.04 -27.52
N LEU A 148 -14.31 13.26 -26.49
CA LEU A 148 -13.14 12.37 -26.49
C LEU A 148 -13.15 11.30 -27.58
N GLY A 149 -14.32 10.92 -28.12
CA GLY A 149 -14.44 9.87 -29.14
C GLY A 149 -13.73 10.17 -30.46
N ASN A 150 -13.38 11.43 -30.73
CA ASN A 150 -12.71 11.86 -31.96
C ASN A 150 -11.29 12.42 -31.72
N GLN A 151 -10.78 12.36 -30.48
CA GLN A 151 -9.49 12.96 -30.14
C GLN A 151 -8.34 11.96 -30.32
N ASP A 152 -7.15 12.50 -30.58
CA ASP A 152 -5.92 11.73 -30.63
C ASP A 152 -5.56 11.14 -29.24
N PRO A 153 -5.37 9.82 -29.13
CA PRO A 153 -5.03 9.17 -27.86
C PRO A 153 -3.80 9.74 -27.17
N GLN A 154 -2.78 10.16 -27.93
CA GLN A 154 -1.56 10.74 -27.35
C GLN A 154 -1.83 12.08 -26.66
N SER A 155 -2.73 12.87 -27.22
CA SER A 155 -3.14 14.15 -26.64
C SER A 155 -3.91 13.96 -25.32
N LEU A 156 -4.74 12.91 -25.22
CA LEU A 156 -5.42 12.57 -23.97
C LEU A 156 -4.43 12.07 -22.90
N ASP A 157 -3.51 11.19 -23.31
CA ASP A 157 -2.46 10.67 -22.43
C ASP A 157 -1.59 11.80 -21.83
N LYS A 158 -1.26 12.81 -22.65
CA LYS A 158 -0.53 14.01 -22.21
C LYS A 158 -1.32 14.83 -21.19
N LEU A 159 -2.64 15.00 -21.39
CA LEU A 159 -3.52 15.67 -20.43
C LEU A 159 -3.54 14.92 -19.10
N LEU A 160 -3.79 13.61 -19.14
CA LEU A 160 -3.88 12.75 -17.96
C LEU A 160 -2.55 12.69 -17.21
N THR A 161 -1.41 12.59 -17.91
CA THR A 161 -0.08 12.64 -17.30
C THR A 161 0.15 13.97 -16.58
N THR A 162 -0.25 15.08 -17.20
CA THR A 162 -0.11 16.42 -16.60
C THR A 162 -1.00 16.54 -15.36
N LEU A 163 -2.23 16.06 -15.43
CA LEU A 163 -3.17 16.05 -14.30
C LEU A 163 -2.68 15.18 -13.15
N LEU A 164 -2.17 13.98 -13.44
CA LEU A 164 -1.60 13.07 -12.44
C LEU A 164 -0.41 13.73 -11.72
N GLY A 165 0.46 14.41 -12.47
CA GLY A 165 1.58 15.15 -11.88
C GLY A 165 1.12 16.22 -10.86
N LYS A 166 0.01 16.91 -11.14
CA LYS A 166 -0.59 17.90 -10.21
C LYS A 166 -1.27 17.24 -9.01
N LEU A 167 -1.96 16.12 -9.21
CA LEU A 167 -2.58 15.37 -8.12
C LEU A 167 -1.54 14.82 -7.15
N VAL A 168 -0.43 14.29 -7.68
CA VAL A 168 0.61 13.60 -6.89
C VAL A 168 1.56 14.56 -6.20
N ASN A 169 2.01 15.61 -6.89
CA ASN A 169 3.01 16.55 -6.35
C ASN A 169 2.40 17.82 -5.76
N GLY A 170 1.07 17.92 -5.76
CA GLY A 170 0.35 19.14 -5.39
C GLY A 170 0.35 20.20 -6.50
N GLU A 171 -0.33 21.30 -6.21
CA GLU A 171 -0.35 22.49 -7.07
C GLU A 171 0.92 23.33 -6.81
N ASP A 172 1.44 24.01 -7.85
CA ASP A 172 2.60 24.90 -7.71
C ASP A 172 2.22 26.15 -6.90
N ASN A 173 2.20 26.03 -5.57
CA ASN A 173 2.06 27.14 -4.65
C ASN A 173 3.41 27.84 -4.51
N SER A 174 3.80 28.60 -5.54
CA SER A 174 5.03 29.41 -5.57
C SER A 174 5.03 30.59 -4.58
N MET A 175 4.32 30.50 -3.46
CA MET A 175 4.25 31.55 -2.43
C MET A 175 4.65 31.09 -1.03
N PHE A 176 4.94 29.80 -0.83
CA PHE A 176 5.50 29.28 0.42
C PHE A 176 6.85 28.63 0.10
N GLU A 177 7.91 29.44 0.12
CA GLU A 177 9.32 29.02 0.02
C GLU A 177 9.89 28.55 1.37
N GLU A 178 9.02 28.10 2.29
CA GLU A 178 9.46 27.44 3.51
C GLU A 178 9.31 25.94 3.29
N GLU A 179 10.28 25.17 3.79
CA GLU A 179 10.44 23.71 3.69
C GLU A 179 9.26 22.96 4.33
N GLU A 180 8.04 23.17 3.84
CA GLU A 180 6.86 22.46 4.29
C GLU A 180 6.97 21.01 3.84
N GLU A 181 6.77 20.13 4.81
CA GLU A 181 6.67 18.68 4.65
C GLU A 181 5.89 18.37 3.36
N VAL A 182 6.45 17.49 2.52
CA VAL A 182 5.78 17.00 1.30
C VAL A 182 4.33 16.65 1.67
N GLU A 183 3.40 17.49 1.25
CA GLU A 183 2.01 17.42 1.66
C GLU A 183 1.50 16.02 1.32
N GLN A 184 1.14 15.24 2.33
CA GLN A 184 0.73 13.85 2.10
C GLN A 184 -0.49 13.84 1.20
N LEU A 185 -0.49 12.94 0.21
CA LEU A 185 -1.59 12.80 -0.75
C LEU A 185 -2.92 12.60 0.00
N SER A 186 -3.86 13.53 -0.23
CA SER A 186 -5.19 13.46 0.37
C SER A 186 -5.96 12.24 -0.14
N ASP A 187 -6.90 11.72 0.66
CA ASP A 187 -7.72 10.56 0.28
C ASP A 187 -8.48 10.77 -1.04
N ALA A 188 -9.01 11.99 -1.24
CA ALA A 188 -9.70 12.35 -2.47
C ALA A 188 -8.74 12.39 -3.67
N ASP A 189 -7.54 12.94 -3.50
CA ASP A 189 -6.54 13.02 -4.57
C ASP A 189 -5.90 11.68 -4.85
N LEU A 190 -5.80 10.78 -3.86
CA LEU A 190 -5.42 9.39 -4.05
C LEU A 190 -6.40 8.69 -4.99
N VAL A 191 -7.70 8.76 -4.72
CA VAL A 191 -8.73 8.14 -5.57
C VAL A 191 -8.66 8.69 -7.00
N ARG A 192 -8.53 10.01 -7.15
CA ARG A 192 -8.41 10.67 -8.45
C ARG A 192 -7.12 10.28 -9.17
N ALA A 193 -6.00 10.21 -8.45
CA ALA A 193 -4.71 9.84 -9.00
C ALA A 193 -4.71 8.38 -9.48
N VAL A 194 -5.28 7.45 -8.70
CA VAL A 194 -5.47 6.06 -9.12
C VAL A 194 -6.34 5.99 -10.37
N PHE A 195 -7.45 6.71 -10.40
CA PHE A 195 -8.34 6.78 -11.57
C PHE A 195 -7.60 7.25 -12.84
N VAL A 196 -6.81 8.32 -12.74
CA VAL A 196 -6.03 8.86 -13.86
C VAL A 196 -4.90 7.91 -14.24
N TYR A 197 -4.15 7.39 -13.27
CA TYR A 197 -3.01 6.50 -13.48
C TYR A 197 -3.40 5.23 -14.26
N LYS A 198 -4.54 4.61 -13.93
CA LYS A 198 -5.04 3.40 -14.61
C LYS A 198 -5.50 3.65 -16.05
N ASN A 199 -5.66 4.91 -16.46
CA ASN A 199 -5.99 5.30 -17.83
C ASN A 199 -4.77 5.76 -18.66
N LEU A 200 -3.56 5.72 -18.09
CA LEU A 200 -2.34 6.05 -18.83
C LEU A 200 -1.90 4.90 -19.74
N SER A 201 -1.40 5.26 -20.91
CA SER A 201 -0.81 4.33 -21.88
C SER A 201 0.55 3.84 -21.43
N GLN A 202 1.31 4.69 -20.73
CA GLN A 202 2.64 4.39 -20.18
C GLN A 202 2.73 4.81 -18.71
N PRO A 203 2.12 4.04 -17.81
CA PRO A 203 2.17 4.32 -16.38
C PRO A 203 3.61 4.25 -15.84
N GLN A 204 3.99 5.18 -14.95
CA GLN A 204 5.31 5.21 -14.33
C GLN A 204 5.36 4.44 -13.01
N GLU A 205 6.39 3.62 -12.82
CA GLU A 205 6.53 2.73 -11.66
C GLU A 205 6.67 3.49 -10.32
N ASN A 206 7.41 4.59 -10.31
CA ASN A 206 7.59 5.42 -9.12
C ASN A 206 6.26 6.00 -8.61
N ILE A 207 5.38 6.44 -9.51
CA ILE A 207 4.06 6.96 -9.14
C ILE A 207 3.19 5.82 -8.63
N ARG A 208 3.21 4.66 -9.29
CA ARG A 208 2.48 3.49 -8.81
C ARG A 208 2.85 3.11 -7.39
N SER A 209 4.15 2.97 -7.15
CA SER A 209 4.70 2.62 -5.84
C SER A 209 4.26 3.63 -4.77
N LEU A 210 4.21 4.93 -5.10
CA LEU A 210 3.68 5.95 -4.21
C LEU A 210 2.19 5.74 -3.89
N LEU A 211 1.35 5.58 -4.92
CA LEU A 211 -0.09 5.37 -4.76
C LEU A 211 -0.40 4.08 -3.99
N PHE A 212 0.35 3.01 -4.28
CA PHE A 212 0.21 1.72 -3.64
C PHE A 212 0.55 1.78 -2.14
N ASN A 213 1.71 2.37 -1.80
CA ASN A 213 2.09 2.57 -0.40
C ASN A 213 1.07 3.42 0.35
N ARG A 214 0.55 4.48 -0.29
CA ARG A 214 -0.47 5.33 0.35
C ARG A 214 -1.78 4.59 0.59
N ALA A 215 -2.21 3.74 -0.35
CA ALA A 215 -3.40 2.89 -0.14
C ALA A 215 -3.20 1.92 1.03
N LEU A 216 -2.01 1.35 1.20
CA LEU A 216 -1.67 0.49 2.33
C LEU A 216 -1.64 1.26 3.66
N GLU A 217 -1.08 2.47 3.70
CA GLU A 217 -1.09 3.33 4.90
C GLU A 217 -2.51 3.63 5.39
N LEU A 218 -3.45 3.83 4.45
CA LEU A 218 -4.87 4.02 4.73
C LEU A 218 -5.64 2.72 4.99
N LYS A 219 -4.95 1.56 4.95
CA LYS A 219 -5.53 0.22 5.06
C LYS A 219 -6.63 -0.08 4.03
N ASP A 220 -6.57 0.58 2.87
CA ASP A 220 -7.49 0.34 1.76
C ASP A 220 -6.92 -0.72 0.82
N HIS A 221 -7.09 -1.98 1.22
CA HIS A 221 -6.58 -3.12 0.47
C HIS A 221 -7.25 -3.29 -0.91
N LYS A 222 -8.51 -2.85 -1.04
CA LYS A 222 -9.26 -2.89 -2.29
C LYS A 222 -8.66 -1.91 -3.30
N LEU A 223 -8.32 -0.71 -2.86
CA LEU A 223 -7.65 0.26 -3.72
C LEU A 223 -6.23 -0.20 -4.09
N ALA A 224 -5.49 -0.78 -3.13
CA ALA A 224 -4.18 -1.38 -3.39
C ALA A 224 -4.24 -2.48 -4.46
N GLN A 225 -5.27 -3.34 -4.44
CA GLN A 225 -5.50 -4.35 -5.49
C GLN A 225 -5.73 -3.72 -6.88
N ILE A 226 -6.53 -2.66 -6.96
CA ILE A 226 -6.80 -1.96 -8.24
C ILE A 226 -5.51 -1.36 -8.82
N ILE A 227 -4.66 -0.80 -7.96
CA ILE A 227 -3.35 -0.26 -8.36
C ILE A 227 -2.47 -1.40 -8.88
N GLY A 228 -2.33 -2.47 -8.09
CA GLY A 228 -1.55 -3.66 -8.41
C GLY A 228 -0.04 -3.49 -8.19
N VAL A 229 0.68 -4.60 -8.36
CA VAL A 229 2.14 -4.73 -8.20
C VAL A 229 2.69 -5.38 -9.47
N GLU A 230 3.84 -4.94 -10.01
CA GLU A 230 4.38 -5.50 -11.27
C GLU A 230 5.32 -6.67 -11.06
N SER A 231 6.12 -6.66 -10.00
CA SER A 231 7.22 -7.61 -9.86
C SER A 231 7.58 -7.90 -8.40
N LEU A 232 8.28 -9.00 -8.16
CA LEU A 232 8.74 -9.38 -6.82
C LEU A 232 9.76 -8.37 -6.26
N GLU A 233 10.58 -7.76 -7.11
CA GLU A 233 11.56 -6.75 -6.70
C GLU A 233 10.87 -5.51 -6.12
N SER A 234 9.69 -5.17 -6.63
CA SER A 234 8.91 -4.03 -6.12
C SER A 234 8.39 -4.25 -4.70
N LEU A 235 8.27 -5.50 -4.23
CA LEU A 235 7.90 -5.80 -2.83
C LEU A 235 8.93 -5.25 -1.84
N GLY A 236 10.22 -5.30 -2.18
CA GLY A 236 11.30 -4.78 -1.32
C GLY A 236 11.32 -3.25 -1.22
N SER A 237 10.58 -2.55 -2.09
CA SER A 237 10.46 -1.09 -2.11
C SER A 237 9.24 -0.57 -1.36
N ILE A 238 8.39 -1.47 -0.86
CA ILE A 238 7.24 -1.13 -0.03
C ILE A 238 7.79 -0.53 1.27
N LYS A 239 7.48 0.73 1.52
CA LYS A 239 7.98 1.46 2.70
C LYS A 239 7.28 1.05 4.00
N SER A 240 6.28 0.18 3.91
CA SER A 240 5.53 -0.25 5.08
C SER A 240 6.47 -1.02 6.03
N SER A 241 6.46 -0.60 7.28
CA SER A 241 7.16 -1.29 8.38
C SER A 241 6.44 -2.57 8.82
N ASN A 242 5.38 -2.97 8.11
CA ASN A 242 4.46 -4.03 8.51
C ASN A 242 4.53 -5.19 7.52
N ALA A 243 5.00 -6.34 8.01
CA ALA A 243 5.11 -7.58 7.24
C ALA A 243 3.78 -8.03 6.59
N LYS A 244 2.63 -7.59 7.14
CA LYS A 244 1.32 -7.84 6.52
C LYS A 244 1.16 -7.17 5.17
N ASP A 245 1.64 -5.94 5.02
CA ASP A 245 1.41 -5.19 3.78
C ASP A 245 2.31 -5.74 2.68
N GLU A 246 3.51 -6.21 3.04
CA GLU A 246 4.36 -6.98 2.13
C GLU A 246 3.70 -8.30 1.69
N LEU A 247 3.06 -9.04 2.62
CA LEU A 247 2.31 -10.27 2.27
C LEU A 247 1.09 -9.95 1.40
N LEU A 248 0.34 -8.91 1.73
CA LEU A 248 -0.80 -8.48 0.93
C LEU A 248 -0.35 -8.10 -0.48
N ALA A 249 0.73 -7.35 -0.62
CA ALA A 249 1.29 -6.99 -1.91
C ALA A 249 1.77 -8.23 -2.70
N TYR A 250 2.38 -9.19 -2.02
CA TYR A 250 2.72 -10.48 -2.63
C TYR A 250 1.47 -11.21 -3.14
N LEU A 251 0.40 -11.27 -2.33
CA LEU A 251 -0.86 -11.90 -2.72
C LEU A 251 -1.49 -11.23 -3.95
N ILE A 252 -1.53 -9.90 -3.96
CA ILE A 252 -2.02 -9.11 -5.09
C ILE A 252 -1.20 -9.42 -6.35
N LEU A 253 0.12 -9.48 -6.24
CA LEU A 253 1.02 -9.81 -7.34
C LEU A 253 0.76 -11.23 -7.86
N THR A 254 0.67 -12.22 -6.98
CA THR A 254 0.52 -13.63 -7.39
C THR A 254 -0.86 -13.97 -7.91
N ASN A 255 -1.90 -13.22 -7.52
CA ASN A 255 -3.23 -13.35 -8.10
C ASN A 255 -3.29 -12.79 -9.52
N THR A 256 -2.54 -11.74 -9.80
CA THR A 256 -2.46 -11.14 -11.14
C THR A 256 -1.45 -11.84 -12.06
N LYS A 257 -0.38 -12.39 -11.48
CA LYS A 257 0.71 -13.09 -12.16
C LYS A 257 1.08 -14.39 -11.42
N PRO A 258 0.29 -15.46 -11.57
CA PRO A 258 0.51 -16.72 -10.87
C PRO A 258 1.89 -17.34 -11.10
N GLU A 259 2.51 -17.05 -12.25
CA GLU A 259 3.87 -17.50 -12.60
C GLU A 259 4.97 -16.93 -11.70
N LEU A 260 4.69 -15.85 -10.96
CA LEU A 260 5.64 -15.22 -10.02
C LEU A 260 5.55 -15.80 -8.60
N LYS A 261 4.70 -16.82 -8.37
CA LYS A 261 4.64 -17.52 -7.09
C LYS A 261 6.00 -18.14 -6.75
N SER A 262 6.63 -17.63 -5.70
CA SER A 262 7.90 -18.12 -5.16
C SER A 262 7.74 -18.54 -3.71
N GLY A 263 8.08 -19.80 -3.40
CA GLY A 263 8.03 -20.35 -2.06
C GLY A 263 9.05 -19.75 -1.11
N ASP A 264 10.22 -19.38 -1.60
CA ASP A 264 11.25 -18.73 -0.77
C ASP A 264 10.83 -17.32 -0.35
N VAL A 265 10.24 -16.55 -1.28
CA VAL A 265 9.71 -15.21 -0.96
C VAL A 265 8.57 -15.32 0.04
N LEU A 266 7.63 -16.24 -0.19
CA LEU A 266 6.49 -16.44 0.70
C LEU A 266 6.92 -16.93 2.09
N SER A 267 7.87 -17.85 2.17
CA SER A 267 8.48 -18.32 3.43
C SER A 267 9.13 -17.17 4.20
N ASN A 268 9.91 -16.33 3.51
CA ASN A 268 10.55 -15.16 4.12
C ASN A 268 9.53 -14.12 4.61
N LEU A 269 8.44 -13.91 3.86
CA LEU A 269 7.35 -13.01 4.27
C LEU A 269 6.61 -13.56 5.51
N LEU A 270 6.30 -14.86 5.53
CA LEU A 270 5.68 -15.52 6.67
C LEU A 270 6.58 -15.51 7.92
N LEU A 271 7.89 -15.63 7.74
CA LEU A 271 8.87 -15.47 8.82
C LEU A 271 8.81 -14.08 9.45
N LYS A 272 8.65 -13.02 8.64
CA LYS A 272 8.47 -11.65 9.14
C LYS A 272 7.14 -11.49 9.88
N ILE A 273 6.09 -12.18 9.44
CA ILE A 273 4.75 -12.12 10.02
C ILE A 273 4.68 -12.74 11.41
N ASN A 274 5.55 -13.68 11.78
CA ASN A 274 5.59 -14.24 13.14
C ASN A 274 5.70 -13.18 14.26
N ALA A 275 6.04 -11.92 13.93
CA ALA A 275 6.08 -10.79 14.85
C ALA A 275 4.77 -9.94 14.92
N THR A 276 3.73 -10.24 14.13
CA THR A 276 2.51 -9.40 13.99
C THR A 276 1.22 -10.23 13.79
N ASP A 277 0.14 -9.92 14.52
CA ASP A 277 -1.19 -10.58 14.41
C ASP A 277 -1.76 -10.53 12.98
N LEU A 278 -2.02 -11.62 12.24
CA LEU A 278 -2.63 -11.62 10.89
C LEU A 278 -4.14 -11.34 10.91
N THR A 279 -4.55 -10.20 11.47
CA THR A 279 -5.89 -9.66 11.26
C THR A 279 -5.86 -8.67 10.11
N PHE A 280 -6.61 -8.96 9.05
CA PHE A 280 -6.93 -7.98 8.02
C PHE A 280 -8.29 -7.40 8.40
N ASP A 281 -8.35 -6.10 8.69
CA ASP A 281 -9.62 -5.46 9.00
C ASP A 281 -10.46 -5.41 7.72
N HIS A 282 -11.33 -6.40 7.56
CA HIS A 282 -12.23 -6.53 6.40
C HIS A 282 -13.48 -5.64 6.53
N SER A 283 -13.68 -4.98 7.68
CA SER A 283 -14.96 -4.40 8.07
C SER A 283 -15.23 -3.00 7.52
N ALA A 284 -14.21 -2.31 6.99
CA ALA A 284 -14.41 -1.04 6.33
C ALA A 284 -14.73 -1.28 4.84
N GLU A 285 -16.01 -1.18 4.45
CA GLU A 285 -16.33 -0.75 3.08
C GLU A 285 -15.55 0.54 2.84
N SER A 286 -14.48 0.46 2.06
CA SER A 286 -13.68 1.64 1.76
C SER A 286 -14.56 2.69 1.08
N SER A 287 -14.76 3.82 1.75
CA SER A 287 -15.41 5.00 1.17
C SER A 287 -14.71 5.43 -0.14
N LEU A 288 -13.42 5.14 -0.28
CA LEU A 288 -12.61 5.47 -1.46
C LEU A 288 -13.01 4.66 -2.68
N ILE A 289 -13.40 3.39 -2.52
CA ILE A 289 -13.92 2.57 -3.63
C ILE A 289 -15.29 3.09 -4.10
N SER A 290 -16.14 3.54 -3.17
CA SER A 290 -17.39 4.22 -3.53
C SER A 290 -17.11 5.48 -4.34
N ASP A 291 -16.13 6.28 -3.94
CA ASP A 291 -15.73 7.49 -4.66
C ASP A 291 -15.13 7.18 -6.03
N LEU A 292 -14.32 6.13 -6.15
CA LEU A 292 -13.81 5.63 -7.44
C LEU A 292 -14.95 5.18 -8.37
N THR A 293 -15.98 4.54 -7.81
CA THR A 293 -17.18 4.15 -8.54
C THR A 293 -17.97 5.37 -9.03
N LYS A 294 -18.06 6.44 -8.21
CA LYS A 294 -18.65 7.72 -8.64
C LYS A 294 -17.85 8.35 -9.79
N LEU A 295 -16.52 8.23 -9.78
CA LEU A 295 -15.68 8.71 -10.90
C LEU A 295 -15.96 7.93 -12.19
N ASN A 296 -16.07 6.60 -12.12
CA ASN A 296 -16.46 5.77 -13.27
C ASN A 296 -17.81 6.19 -13.88
N LEU A 297 -18.80 6.49 -13.03
CA LEU A 297 -20.11 6.97 -13.48
C LEU A 297 -20.04 8.36 -14.12
N ARG A 298 -19.19 9.23 -13.57
CA ARG A 298 -19.01 10.60 -14.05
C ARG A 298 -18.24 10.68 -15.37
N TYR A 299 -17.28 9.77 -15.57
CA TYR A 299 -16.35 9.76 -16.70
C TYR A 299 -16.35 8.42 -17.44
N PRO A 300 -17.47 8.04 -18.08
CA PRO A 300 -17.63 6.71 -18.66
C PRO A 300 -16.66 6.39 -19.80
N ALA A 301 -16.13 7.41 -20.49
CA ALA A 301 -15.19 7.20 -21.59
C ALA A 301 -13.77 6.80 -21.13
N ILE A 302 -13.45 6.98 -19.84
CA ILE A 302 -12.18 6.58 -19.22
C ILE A 302 -12.44 5.78 -17.94
N SER A 303 -13.50 4.96 -17.95
CA SER A 303 -13.84 4.11 -16.80
C SER A 303 -12.79 3.01 -16.60
N ILE A 304 -12.46 2.72 -15.34
CA ILE A 304 -11.52 1.67 -14.97
C ILE A 304 -12.25 0.46 -14.40
N ASN A 305 -11.65 -0.72 -14.52
CA ASN A 305 -12.16 -1.91 -13.86
C ASN A 305 -12.00 -1.78 -12.34
N THR A 306 -13.12 -1.80 -11.63
CA THR A 306 -13.20 -1.79 -10.16
C THR A 306 -13.68 -3.13 -9.61
N SER A 307 -13.89 -4.12 -10.47
CA SER A 307 -14.17 -5.49 -10.05
C SER A 307 -12.89 -6.11 -9.54
N ILE A 308 -12.84 -6.29 -8.22
CA ILE A 308 -11.74 -6.90 -7.49
C ILE A 308 -12.26 -8.17 -6.81
N ALA A 309 -11.40 -9.18 -6.76
CA ALA A 309 -11.69 -10.39 -6.00
C ALA A 309 -11.67 -10.07 -4.51
N ASP A 310 -12.57 -10.70 -3.74
CA ASP A 310 -12.63 -10.47 -2.30
C ASP A 310 -11.41 -11.09 -1.62
N ILE A 311 -10.60 -10.26 -0.94
CA ILE A 311 -9.36 -10.67 -0.27
C ILE A 311 -9.61 -11.72 0.82
N SER A 312 -10.82 -11.74 1.41
CA SER A 312 -11.21 -12.80 2.36
C SER A 312 -11.21 -14.18 1.71
N THR A 313 -11.63 -14.28 0.45
CA THR A 313 -11.46 -15.49 -0.39
C THR A 313 -9.98 -15.75 -0.66
N ASP A 314 -9.17 -14.70 -0.76
CA ASP A 314 -7.73 -14.80 -1.00
C ASP A 314 -6.93 -15.36 0.19
N LEU A 315 -7.45 -15.35 1.43
CA LEU A 315 -6.80 -15.98 2.59
C LEU A 315 -7.03 -17.50 2.65
N GLU A 316 -8.22 -17.95 2.27
CA GLU A 316 -8.50 -19.38 2.07
C GLU A 316 -7.79 -19.90 0.81
N ASN A 317 -7.74 -19.09 -0.26
CA ASN A 317 -6.91 -19.39 -1.43
C ASN A 317 -5.41 -19.28 -1.08
N LEU A 318 -5.00 -18.41 -0.16
CA LEU A 318 -3.61 -18.32 0.34
C LEU A 318 -3.22 -19.65 0.97
N LEU A 319 -4.12 -20.34 1.70
CA LEU A 319 -3.84 -21.68 2.23
C LEU A 319 -3.61 -22.71 1.13
N ALA A 320 -4.46 -22.73 0.11
CA ALA A 320 -4.32 -23.63 -1.05
C ALA A 320 -3.09 -23.29 -1.91
N ASP A 321 -2.75 -22.01 -2.01
CA ASP A 321 -1.57 -21.52 -2.73
C ASP A 321 -0.29 -21.81 -1.94
N LEU A 322 -0.32 -21.59 -0.62
CA LEU A 322 0.75 -21.94 0.30
C LEU A 322 1.01 -23.43 0.25
N SER A 323 -0.03 -24.26 0.31
CA SER A 323 0.13 -25.70 0.29
C SER A 323 0.70 -26.16 -1.06
N THR A 324 0.20 -25.63 -2.18
CA THR A 324 0.74 -25.90 -3.53
C THR A 324 2.21 -25.49 -3.64
N VAL A 325 2.60 -24.35 -3.08
CA VAL A 325 3.97 -23.83 -3.14
C VAL A 325 4.91 -24.60 -2.20
N VAL A 326 4.44 -24.96 -1.02
CA VAL A 326 5.21 -25.67 0.02
C VAL A 326 5.35 -27.16 -0.31
N VAL A 327 4.36 -27.78 -0.97
CA VAL A 327 4.40 -29.18 -1.39
C VAL A 327 4.99 -29.34 -2.80
N GLY A 328 4.72 -28.39 -3.70
CA GLY A 328 5.10 -28.48 -5.11
C GLY A 328 6.52 -28.01 -5.47
N SER A 329 7.26 -27.41 -4.53
CA SER A 329 8.64 -27.00 -4.80
C SER A 329 9.65 -28.06 -4.34
N GLU A 330 10.51 -28.52 -5.25
CA GLU A 330 11.65 -29.41 -4.94
C GLU A 330 12.63 -28.80 -3.90
N GLN A 331 12.49 -27.50 -3.61
CA GLN A 331 13.33 -26.73 -2.68
C GLN A 331 12.66 -26.45 -1.32
N SER A 332 11.41 -26.89 -1.10
CA SER A 332 10.71 -26.68 0.17
C SER A 332 11.41 -27.40 1.32
N THR A 333 12.05 -26.64 2.21
CA THR A 333 12.69 -27.17 3.42
C THR A 333 11.65 -27.42 4.53
N ILE A 334 11.96 -28.33 5.45
CA ILE A 334 11.16 -28.53 6.67
C ILE A 334 11.01 -27.23 7.47
N ALA A 335 12.06 -26.39 7.50
CA ALA A 335 11.98 -25.09 8.15
C ALA A 335 10.87 -24.21 7.55
N THR A 336 10.73 -24.17 6.21
CA THR A 336 9.63 -23.47 5.55
C THR A 336 8.28 -24.02 5.98
N ARG A 337 8.10 -25.35 6.01
CA ARG A 337 6.86 -26.01 6.44
C ARG A 337 6.49 -25.66 7.90
N VAL A 338 7.46 -25.75 8.80
CA VAL A 338 7.29 -25.39 10.23
C VAL A 338 6.90 -23.91 10.38
N ASN A 339 7.59 -23.01 9.66
CA ASN A 339 7.32 -21.58 9.76
C ASN A 339 5.96 -21.20 9.20
N SER A 340 5.53 -21.80 8.08
CA SER A 340 4.18 -21.61 7.55
C SER A 340 3.12 -22.05 8.54
N LEU A 341 3.31 -23.22 9.17
CA LEU A 341 2.37 -23.74 10.15
C LEU A 341 2.28 -22.88 11.41
N LYS A 342 3.40 -22.29 11.86
CA LYS A 342 3.43 -21.32 12.96
C LYS A 342 2.73 -20.01 12.59
N ALA A 343 3.02 -19.47 11.42
CA ALA A 343 2.43 -18.21 10.97
C ALA A 343 0.90 -18.33 10.89
N LEU A 344 0.39 -19.42 10.30
CA LEU A 344 -1.04 -19.68 10.21
C LEU A 344 -1.65 -19.97 11.58
N GLY A 345 -0.99 -20.82 12.37
CA GLY A 345 -1.52 -21.29 13.66
C GLY A 345 -1.54 -20.25 14.78
N PHE A 346 -0.57 -19.31 14.80
CA PHE A 346 -0.49 -18.28 15.84
C PHE A 346 -1.15 -16.97 15.47
N ASN A 347 -1.18 -16.62 14.18
CA ASN A 347 -1.50 -15.25 13.78
C ASN A 347 -2.81 -15.16 12.99
N SER A 348 -3.31 -16.24 12.39
CA SER A 348 -4.57 -16.19 11.65
C SER A 348 -5.76 -16.52 12.56
N ALA A 349 -6.41 -15.48 13.07
CA ALA A 349 -7.67 -15.63 13.80
C ALA A 349 -8.78 -16.22 12.91
N ASP A 350 -8.71 -16.01 11.59
CA ASP A 350 -9.75 -16.35 10.63
C ASP A 350 -9.68 -17.78 10.07
N ILE A 351 -8.52 -18.44 10.12
CA ILE A 351 -8.38 -19.81 9.61
C ILE A 351 -8.97 -20.80 10.61
N SER A 352 -9.98 -21.61 10.25
CA SER A 352 -10.52 -22.61 11.19
C SER A 352 -9.47 -23.66 11.62
N ASP A 353 -9.67 -24.30 12.77
CA ASP A 353 -8.80 -25.41 13.22
C ASP A 353 -8.81 -26.58 12.23
N ALA A 354 -9.97 -26.84 11.59
CA ALA A 354 -10.09 -27.82 10.52
C ALA A 354 -9.21 -27.50 9.30
N ASN A 355 -9.19 -26.24 8.87
CA ASN A 355 -8.36 -25.80 7.74
C ASN A 355 -6.87 -25.90 8.07
N LEU A 356 -6.47 -25.55 9.31
CA LEU A 356 -5.09 -25.72 9.77
C LEU A 356 -4.67 -27.21 9.78
N TRP A 357 -5.58 -28.09 10.17
CA TRP A 357 -5.36 -29.53 10.16
C TRP A 357 -5.24 -30.12 8.75
N GLU A 358 -6.09 -29.66 7.83
CA GLU A 358 -6.00 -30.04 6.40
C GLU A 358 -4.68 -29.58 5.79
N PHE A 359 -4.28 -28.34 6.05
CA PHE A 359 -2.98 -27.81 5.65
C PHE A 359 -1.83 -28.68 6.18
N TYR A 360 -1.86 -29.05 7.46
CA TYR A 360 -0.87 -29.96 8.05
C TYR A 360 -0.81 -31.31 7.32
N LYS A 361 -1.96 -31.93 7.01
CA LYS A 361 -1.99 -33.20 6.26
C LYS A 361 -1.35 -33.06 4.89
N GLU A 362 -1.61 -31.95 4.21
CA GLU A 362 -1.09 -31.69 2.88
C GLU A 362 0.45 -31.53 2.91
N ILE A 363 0.98 -30.69 3.81
CA ILE A 363 2.42 -30.46 3.98
C ILE A 363 3.16 -31.62 4.66
N THR A 364 2.49 -32.72 4.99
CA THR A 364 3.15 -33.94 5.50
C THR A 364 3.02 -35.12 4.54
N SER A 365 2.24 -34.98 3.47
CA SER A 365 1.89 -36.08 2.55
C SER A 365 3.08 -36.71 1.81
N ASP A 366 4.11 -35.92 1.53
CA ASP A 366 5.33 -36.30 0.80
C ASP A 366 6.56 -36.48 1.72
N VAL A 367 6.44 -36.12 2.99
CA VAL A 367 7.53 -36.23 3.97
C VAL A 367 7.69 -37.68 4.41
N LYS A 368 8.89 -38.24 4.21
CA LYS A 368 9.19 -39.65 4.57
C LYS A 368 9.96 -39.78 5.89
N ASN A 369 10.65 -38.72 6.32
CA ASN A 369 11.46 -38.74 7.53
C ASN A 369 10.57 -38.62 8.77
N SER A 370 10.61 -39.63 9.64
CA SER A 370 9.80 -39.65 10.87
C SER A 370 10.14 -38.51 11.84
N THR A 371 11.38 -38.02 11.84
CA THR A 371 11.81 -36.91 12.70
C THR A 371 11.16 -35.60 12.25
N GLU A 372 11.12 -35.37 10.95
CA GLU A 372 10.52 -34.17 10.33
C GLU A 372 9.00 -34.15 10.51
N ILE A 373 8.35 -35.31 10.36
CA ILE A 373 6.93 -35.47 10.68
C ILE A 373 6.68 -35.16 12.16
N SER A 374 7.54 -35.63 13.05
CA SER A 374 7.41 -35.35 14.49
C SER A 374 7.52 -33.85 14.78
N GLU A 375 8.44 -33.13 14.13
CA GLU A 375 8.62 -31.69 14.30
C GLU A 375 7.39 -30.90 13.80
N LEU A 376 6.84 -31.27 12.65
CA LEU A 376 5.61 -30.65 12.12
C LEU A 376 4.41 -30.95 13.01
N LYS A 377 4.30 -32.17 13.53
CA LYS A 377 3.23 -32.57 14.45
C LYS A 377 3.28 -31.78 15.75
N ASP A 378 4.47 -31.65 16.33
CA ASP A 378 4.72 -30.87 17.54
C ASP A 378 4.41 -29.37 17.31
N THR A 379 4.69 -28.86 16.10
CA THR A 379 4.34 -27.49 15.70
C THR A 379 2.82 -27.31 15.57
N LEU A 380 2.10 -28.26 14.96
CA LEU A 380 0.64 -28.21 14.90
C LEU A 380 0.03 -28.23 16.30
N LEU A 381 0.52 -29.10 17.18
CA LEU A 381 0.07 -29.21 18.57
C LEU A 381 0.21 -27.87 19.30
N GLN A 382 1.37 -27.24 19.16
CA GLN A 382 1.67 -25.92 19.75
C GLN A 382 0.72 -24.83 19.21
N SER A 383 0.50 -24.80 17.90
CA SER A 383 -0.43 -23.87 17.25
C SER A 383 -1.86 -24.05 17.77
N LEU A 384 -2.39 -25.27 17.81
CA LEU A 384 -3.74 -25.53 18.31
C LEU A 384 -3.86 -25.21 19.80
N LEU A 385 -2.83 -25.49 20.60
CA LEU A 385 -2.80 -25.12 22.02
C LEU A 385 -2.90 -23.61 22.21
N TYR A 386 -2.14 -22.83 21.44
CA TYR A 386 -2.21 -21.36 21.46
C TYR A 386 -3.62 -20.85 21.17
N ARG A 387 -4.26 -21.43 20.14
CA ARG A 387 -5.62 -21.05 19.74
C ARG A 387 -6.65 -21.41 20.80
N TYR A 388 -6.55 -22.61 21.37
CA TYR A 388 -7.42 -23.04 22.47
C TYR A 388 -7.32 -22.11 23.69
N PHE A 389 -6.12 -21.67 24.05
CA PHE A 389 -5.94 -20.72 25.16
C PHE A 389 -6.48 -19.33 24.85
N SER A 390 -6.45 -18.94 23.57
CA SER A 390 -6.98 -17.66 23.10
C SER A 390 -8.51 -17.65 23.03
N ASN A 391 -9.11 -18.75 22.57
CA ASN A 391 -10.54 -18.97 22.42
C ASN A 391 -10.89 -20.46 22.58
N PRO A 392 -11.25 -20.92 23.80
CA PRO A 392 -11.47 -22.34 24.07
C PRO A 392 -12.69 -22.91 23.33
N THR A 393 -12.49 -23.94 22.51
CA THR A 393 -13.58 -24.72 21.92
C THR A 393 -13.39 -26.22 22.17
N SER A 394 -14.49 -26.97 22.24
CA SER A 394 -14.43 -28.43 22.39
C SER A 394 -13.79 -29.12 21.18
N GLU A 395 -13.92 -28.53 19.99
CA GLU A 395 -13.30 -29.04 18.78
C GLU A 395 -11.78 -28.93 18.84
N SER A 396 -11.25 -27.75 19.20
CA SER A 396 -9.81 -27.53 19.39
C SER A 396 -9.23 -28.51 20.41
N LEU A 397 -9.92 -28.72 21.54
CA LEU A 397 -9.48 -29.65 22.58
C LEU A 397 -9.39 -31.10 22.05
N ASN A 398 -10.42 -31.57 21.34
CA ASN A 398 -10.43 -32.91 20.75
C ASN A 398 -9.29 -33.10 19.74
N GLN A 399 -8.98 -32.08 18.94
CA GLN A 399 -7.88 -32.14 17.98
C GLN A 399 -6.51 -32.16 18.68
N ILE A 400 -6.33 -31.34 19.73
CA ILE A 400 -5.13 -31.35 20.57
C ILE A 400 -4.93 -32.75 21.16
N GLU A 401 -5.96 -33.36 21.73
CA GLU A 401 -5.88 -34.69 22.35
C GLU A 401 -5.46 -35.78 21.35
N GLN A 402 -5.88 -35.69 20.09
CA GLN A 402 -5.47 -36.62 19.03
C GLN A 402 -3.99 -36.49 18.65
N LEU A 403 -3.38 -35.32 18.86
CA LEU A 403 -1.98 -35.07 18.56
C LEU A 403 -1.04 -35.44 19.70
N LEU A 404 -1.53 -35.56 20.94
CA LEU A 404 -0.69 -35.86 22.07
C LEU A 404 0.03 -37.22 21.90
N THR A 405 1.35 -37.18 22.01
CA THR A 405 2.23 -38.35 21.96
C THR A 405 3.04 -38.45 23.26
N GLU A 406 4.11 -39.25 23.25
CA GLU A 406 5.11 -39.32 24.32
C GLU A 406 6.22 -38.26 24.17
N SER A 407 6.06 -37.27 23.27
CA SER A 407 7.03 -36.17 23.11
C SER A 407 7.05 -35.25 24.34
N ILE A 408 8.18 -34.57 24.55
CA ILE A 408 8.31 -33.57 25.62
C ILE A 408 7.27 -32.46 25.47
N LYS A 409 7.05 -31.99 24.24
CA LYS A 409 6.02 -30.99 23.93
C LYS A 409 4.61 -31.49 24.25
N SER A 410 4.33 -32.78 24.01
CA SER A 410 3.05 -33.38 24.40
C SER A 410 2.85 -33.39 25.91
N LEU A 411 3.91 -33.69 26.68
CA LEU A 411 3.85 -33.65 28.13
C LEU A 411 3.65 -32.22 28.67
N GLN A 412 4.37 -31.24 28.13
CA GLN A 412 4.18 -29.83 28.47
C GLN A 412 2.76 -29.35 28.14
N SER A 413 2.24 -29.73 26.97
CA SER A 413 0.88 -29.41 26.55
C SER A 413 -0.17 -30.00 27.49
N ARG A 414 0.00 -31.26 27.93
CA ARG A 414 -0.89 -31.88 28.93
C ARG A 414 -0.87 -31.17 30.28
N ILE A 415 0.29 -30.72 30.74
CA ILE A 415 0.40 -29.93 31.99
C ILE A 415 -0.37 -28.61 31.84
N LEU A 416 -0.18 -27.89 30.73
CA LEU A 416 -0.88 -26.64 30.45
C LEU A 416 -2.40 -26.84 30.32
N LEU A 417 -2.87 -27.90 29.67
CA LEU A 417 -4.30 -28.22 29.56
C LEU A 417 -4.94 -28.50 30.92
N ASN A 418 -4.24 -29.21 31.81
CA ASN A 418 -4.69 -29.44 33.18
C ASN A 418 -4.78 -28.12 33.96
N TYR A 419 -3.79 -27.24 33.81
CA TYR A 419 -3.87 -25.87 34.35
C TYR A 419 -5.11 -25.13 33.84
N LYS A 420 -5.32 -25.09 32.52
CA LYS A 420 -6.46 -24.37 31.92
C LYS A 420 -7.81 -24.91 32.39
N SER A 421 -7.86 -26.20 32.73
CA SER A 421 -9.02 -26.88 33.29
C SER A 421 -9.13 -26.75 34.82
N SER A 422 -8.28 -25.94 35.45
CA SER A 422 -8.18 -25.74 36.91
C SER A 422 -7.91 -27.03 37.69
N ASN A 423 -7.18 -27.98 37.09
CA ASN A 423 -6.86 -29.29 37.68
C ASN A 423 -5.35 -29.44 37.91
N MET A 424 -4.80 -28.61 38.80
CA MET A 424 -3.37 -28.59 39.12
C MET A 424 -2.86 -29.88 39.77
N GLU A 425 -3.72 -30.62 40.48
CA GLU A 425 -3.38 -31.91 41.06
C GLU A 425 -3.07 -32.94 39.97
N SER A 426 -3.91 -33.03 38.93
CA SER A 426 -3.65 -33.91 37.80
C SER A 426 -2.40 -33.51 37.00
N ALA A 427 -2.12 -32.20 36.90
CA ALA A 427 -0.87 -31.72 36.30
C ALA A 427 0.37 -32.19 37.08
N LEU A 428 0.30 -32.14 38.42
CA LEU A 428 1.37 -32.57 39.31
C LEU A 428 1.55 -34.09 39.31
N ASP A 429 0.46 -34.86 39.33
CA ASP A 429 0.51 -36.32 39.23
C ASP A 429 1.12 -36.78 37.92
N LEU A 430 0.72 -36.14 36.81
CA LEU A 430 1.29 -36.39 35.50
C LEU A 430 2.81 -36.10 35.52
N TYR A 431 3.22 -34.94 36.03
CA TYR A 431 4.63 -34.58 36.19
C TYR A 431 5.40 -35.64 36.99
N ASN A 432 4.93 -35.99 38.18
CA ASN A 432 5.58 -36.92 39.09
C ASN A 432 5.72 -38.32 38.48
N SER A 433 4.74 -38.76 37.68
CA SER A 433 4.78 -40.05 37.00
C SER A 433 5.84 -40.13 35.90
N GLN A 434 6.18 -39.00 35.27
CA GLN A 434 7.04 -38.95 34.09
C GLN A 434 8.46 -38.44 34.36
N ILE A 435 8.65 -37.53 35.33
CA ILE A 435 9.91 -36.79 35.53
C ILE A 435 11.12 -37.70 35.76
N SER A 436 10.93 -38.86 36.38
CA SER A 436 11.99 -39.84 36.65
C SER A 436 12.54 -40.51 35.37
N GLN A 437 11.74 -40.54 34.30
CA GLN A 437 12.08 -41.14 33.01
C GLN A 437 12.74 -40.13 32.06
N LEU A 438 12.63 -38.83 32.37
CA LEU A 438 13.17 -37.76 31.54
C LEU A 438 14.68 -37.58 31.73
N SER A 439 15.39 -37.34 30.62
CA SER A 439 16.80 -36.99 30.68
C SER A 439 17.01 -35.66 31.39
N LYS A 440 17.96 -35.64 32.32
CA LYS A 440 18.46 -34.43 32.98
C LYS A 440 19.68 -33.83 32.26
N GLN A 441 20.16 -34.48 31.20
CA GLN A 441 21.32 -34.00 30.45
C GLN A 441 20.93 -32.80 29.57
N PRO A 442 21.60 -31.65 29.71
CA PRO A 442 21.33 -30.48 28.89
C PRO A 442 21.72 -30.71 27.43
N ASN A 443 20.92 -30.17 26.52
CA ASN A 443 21.26 -30.02 25.10
C ASN A 443 22.25 -28.86 24.87
N ASN A 444 22.59 -28.60 23.61
CA ASN A 444 23.51 -27.51 23.23
C ASN A 444 23.01 -26.11 23.61
N GLU A 445 21.70 -25.93 23.80
CA GLU A 445 21.09 -24.67 24.21
C GLU A 445 21.13 -24.47 25.74
N GLY A 446 21.43 -25.54 26.48
CA GLY A 446 21.55 -25.55 27.93
C GLY A 446 20.31 -26.04 28.66
N TYR A 447 19.34 -26.65 27.96
CA TYR A 447 18.10 -27.16 28.54
C TYR A 447 18.03 -28.69 28.45
N SER A 448 17.52 -29.34 29.49
CA SER A 448 17.19 -30.76 29.48
C SER A 448 15.68 -30.98 29.34
N PRO A 449 15.23 -32.12 28.80
CA PRO A 449 13.82 -32.50 28.82
C PRO A 449 13.16 -32.36 30.20
N ALA A 450 13.86 -32.83 31.25
CA ALA A 450 13.38 -32.69 32.62
C ALA A 450 13.23 -31.21 33.05
N SER A 451 14.17 -30.34 32.65
CA SER A 451 14.10 -28.91 32.98
C SER A 451 12.95 -28.19 32.27
N GLN A 452 12.68 -28.53 31.00
CA GLN A 452 11.60 -27.92 30.21
C GLN A 452 10.23 -28.26 30.80
N VAL A 453 10.02 -29.52 31.16
CA VAL A 453 8.76 -29.98 31.77
C VAL A 453 8.59 -29.41 33.19
N THR A 454 9.67 -29.31 33.96
CA THR A 454 9.64 -28.70 35.30
C THR A 454 9.35 -27.20 35.22
N GLU A 455 9.94 -26.50 34.26
CA GLU A 455 9.62 -25.09 33.96
C GLU A 455 8.13 -24.91 33.64
N THR A 456 7.56 -25.75 32.76
CA THR A 456 6.13 -25.69 32.43
C THR A 456 5.23 -25.88 33.65
N LEU A 457 5.60 -26.77 34.56
CA LEU A 457 4.87 -26.96 35.81
C LEU A 457 4.96 -25.72 36.71
N VAL A 458 6.15 -25.14 36.87
CA VAL A 458 6.35 -23.90 37.65
C VAL A 458 5.45 -22.79 37.10
N ILE A 459 5.46 -22.57 35.79
CA ILE A 459 4.65 -21.52 35.15
C ILE A 459 3.16 -21.79 35.33
N SER A 460 2.72 -23.04 35.24
CA SER A 460 1.32 -23.42 35.47
C SER A 460 0.86 -23.06 36.89
N TYR A 461 1.69 -23.30 37.91
CA TYR A 461 1.38 -22.88 39.29
C TYR A 461 1.44 -21.35 39.48
N LEU A 462 2.38 -20.67 38.81
CA LEU A 462 2.43 -19.20 38.81
C LEU A 462 1.18 -18.58 38.19
N LEU A 463 0.74 -19.07 37.02
CA LEU A 463 -0.48 -18.60 36.37
C LEU A 463 -1.72 -18.89 37.22
N ASN A 464 -1.72 -19.98 37.99
CA ASN A 464 -2.76 -20.30 38.97
C ASN A 464 -2.66 -19.48 40.28
N GLY A 465 -1.71 -18.54 40.39
CA GLY A 465 -1.54 -17.69 41.56
C GLY A 465 -0.81 -18.35 42.75
N ASP A 466 -0.36 -19.59 42.63
CA ASP A 466 0.31 -20.33 43.70
C ASP A 466 1.84 -20.19 43.61
N ARG A 467 2.29 -18.99 44.00
CA ARG A 467 3.71 -18.62 43.96
C ARG A 467 4.58 -19.45 44.90
N GLU A 468 4.07 -19.80 46.07
CA GLU A 468 4.84 -20.54 47.08
C GLU A 468 5.14 -21.95 46.60
N PHE A 469 4.15 -22.64 46.01
CA PHE A 469 4.37 -23.97 45.46
C PHE A 469 5.24 -23.93 44.20
N ALA A 470 5.11 -22.90 43.36
CA ALA A 470 6.02 -22.67 42.25
C ALA A 470 7.49 -22.57 42.70
N HIS A 471 7.77 -21.83 43.79
CA HIS A 471 9.13 -21.76 44.37
C HIS A 471 9.61 -23.12 44.87
N LEU A 472 8.73 -23.86 45.54
CA LEU A 472 9.05 -25.21 46.02
C LEU A 472 9.46 -26.15 44.87
N ILE A 473 8.73 -26.12 43.75
CA ILE A 473 9.06 -26.91 42.55
C ILE A 473 10.42 -26.46 41.98
N HIS A 474 10.65 -25.15 41.85
CA HIS A 474 11.90 -24.61 41.31
C HIS A 474 13.11 -25.00 42.17
N ASP A 475 13.03 -24.82 43.49
CA ASP A 475 14.10 -25.15 44.43
C ASP A 475 14.33 -26.67 44.47
N GLY A 476 13.25 -27.45 44.47
CA GLY A 476 13.31 -28.90 44.32
C GLY A 476 14.00 -29.32 43.03
N GLY A 477 13.72 -28.64 41.92
CA GLY A 477 14.39 -28.86 40.63
C GLY A 477 15.89 -28.57 40.68
N ILE A 478 16.31 -27.53 41.39
CA ILE A 478 17.73 -27.22 41.60
C ILE A 478 18.40 -28.30 42.45
N MET A 479 17.80 -28.64 43.60
CA MET A 479 18.35 -29.63 44.54
C MET A 479 18.49 -31.02 43.89
N ASN A 480 17.55 -31.40 43.02
CA ASN A 480 17.55 -32.68 42.33
C ASN A 480 18.34 -32.68 41.00
N GLY A 481 19.09 -31.62 40.71
CA GLY A 481 19.93 -31.51 39.52
C GLY A 481 19.14 -31.53 38.21
N ILE A 482 17.90 -31.03 38.21
CA ILE A 482 17.09 -30.86 37.00
C ILE A 482 17.52 -29.59 36.26
N PHE A 483 17.66 -28.47 37.00
CA PHE A 483 18.19 -27.21 36.47
C PHE A 483 19.71 -27.16 36.63
N VAL A 484 20.43 -27.84 35.74
CA VAL A 484 21.90 -27.97 35.82
C VAL A 484 22.61 -26.69 35.40
N THR A 485 22.16 -26.06 34.31
CA THR A 485 22.82 -24.89 33.71
C THR A 485 22.29 -23.58 34.28
N ASP A 486 23.11 -22.53 34.28
CA ASP A 486 22.66 -21.20 34.70
C ASP A 486 21.58 -20.64 33.77
N LYS A 487 21.66 -20.93 32.47
CA LYS A 487 20.61 -20.56 31.50
C LYS A 487 19.24 -21.11 31.90
N SER A 488 19.17 -22.39 32.28
CA SER A 488 17.90 -23.02 32.69
C SER A 488 17.33 -22.40 33.96
N LYS A 489 18.18 -22.05 34.94
CA LYS A 489 17.78 -21.36 36.17
C LYS A 489 17.33 -19.93 35.90
N GLU A 490 18.06 -19.19 35.06
CA GLU A 490 17.72 -17.82 34.70
C GLU A 490 16.39 -17.74 33.95
N LYS A 491 16.09 -18.71 33.09
CA LYS A 491 14.80 -18.77 32.39
C LYS A 491 13.63 -18.82 33.38
N VAL A 492 13.64 -19.73 34.36
CA VAL A 492 12.59 -19.81 35.38
C VAL A 492 12.54 -18.56 36.26
N LYS A 493 13.69 -17.95 36.60
CA LYS A 493 13.72 -16.67 37.34
C LYS A 493 13.04 -15.52 36.58
N LYS A 494 13.15 -15.49 35.25
CA LYS A 494 12.43 -14.49 34.43
C LYS A 494 10.93 -14.65 34.57
N GLU A 495 10.43 -15.88 34.65
CA GLU A 495 9.00 -16.16 34.85
C GLU A 495 8.52 -15.70 36.23
N PHE A 496 9.30 -15.91 37.30
CA PHE A 496 8.98 -15.34 38.62
C PHE A 496 8.98 -13.82 38.64
N LYS A 497 9.86 -13.18 37.87
CA LYS A 497 9.86 -11.73 37.72
C LYS A 497 8.59 -11.28 36.99
N LYS A 498 8.27 -11.92 35.85
CA LYS A 498 7.06 -11.64 35.07
C LYS A 498 5.79 -11.82 35.91
N TYR A 499 5.72 -12.85 36.75
CA TYR A 499 4.64 -12.99 37.74
C TYR A 499 4.49 -11.75 38.61
N GLY A 500 5.59 -11.23 39.17
CA GLY A 500 5.57 -10.03 40.01
C GLY A 500 5.17 -8.77 39.25
N ASP A 501 5.58 -8.65 37.99
CA ASP A 501 5.19 -7.54 37.12
C ASP A 501 3.69 -7.60 36.75
N VAL A 502 3.14 -8.80 36.50
CA VAL A 502 1.74 -9.01 36.13
C VAL A 502 0.81 -8.87 37.33
N PHE A 503 1.06 -9.61 38.42
CA PHE A 503 0.20 -9.61 39.61
C PHE A 503 0.51 -8.48 40.60
N GLY A 504 1.51 -7.64 40.29
CA GLY A 504 1.77 -6.38 40.98
C GLY A 504 0.91 -5.22 40.47
N GLU A 505 0.20 -5.39 39.36
CA GLU A 505 -0.76 -4.40 38.85
C GLU A 505 -2.01 -4.33 39.75
N GLU A 506 -2.59 -3.13 39.86
CA GLU A 506 -3.78 -2.90 40.70
C GLU A 506 -5.09 -3.16 39.94
N ASP A 507 -5.08 -2.95 38.62
CA ASP A 507 -6.24 -3.08 37.74
C ASP A 507 -6.45 -4.54 37.33
N GLN A 508 -7.57 -5.13 37.78
CA GLN A 508 -7.93 -6.53 37.52
C GLN A 508 -8.15 -6.84 36.03
N ASP A 509 -8.67 -5.88 35.25
CA ASP A 509 -8.89 -6.09 33.82
C ASP A 509 -7.53 -6.15 33.09
N LYS A 510 -6.59 -5.29 33.52
CA LYS A 510 -5.21 -5.29 33.02
C LYS A 510 -4.46 -6.57 33.42
N ILE A 511 -4.61 -7.05 34.65
CA ILE A 511 -4.03 -8.34 35.08
C ILE A 511 -4.55 -9.46 34.19
N THR A 512 -5.86 -9.51 33.95
CA THR A 512 -6.47 -10.55 33.10
C THR A 512 -5.90 -10.54 31.68
N LEU A 513 -5.73 -9.35 31.10
CA LEU A 513 -5.10 -9.19 29.79
C LEU A 513 -3.64 -9.66 29.79
N LEU A 514 -2.85 -9.21 30.77
CA LEU A 514 -1.43 -9.56 30.89
C LEU A 514 -1.20 -11.06 31.17
N VAL A 515 -2.08 -11.71 31.94
CA VAL A 515 -2.06 -13.16 32.15
C VAL A 515 -2.31 -13.88 30.82
N LYS A 516 -3.30 -13.43 30.03
CA LYS A 516 -3.58 -14.01 28.70
C LYS A 516 -2.41 -13.82 27.74
N GLU A 517 -1.79 -12.66 27.72
CA GLU A 517 -0.57 -12.39 26.95
C GLU A 517 0.58 -13.30 27.40
N TRP A 518 0.75 -13.49 28.71
CA TRP A 518 1.78 -14.38 29.24
C TRP A 518 1.53 -15.85 28.86
N GLU A 519 0.31 -16.37 29.03
CA GLU A 519 -0.08 -17.72 28.61
C GLU A 519 0.30 -17.96 27.14
N THR A 520 -0.10 -17.04 26.28
CA THR A 520 0.05 -17.15 24.83
C THR A 520 1.50 -16.99 24.37
N GLU A 521 2.27 -16.07 24.97
CA GLU A 521 3.71 -15.94 24.74
C GLU A 521 4.48 -17.19 25.19
N TYR A 522 4.11 -17.77 26.33
CA TYR A 522 4.76 -18.99 26.81
C TYR A 522 4.49 -20.17 25.89
N ILE A 523 3.25 -20.36 25.44
CA ILE A 523 2.90 -21.40 24.46
C ILE A 523 3.65 -21.20 23.15
N LYS A 524 3.91 -19.97 22.69
CA LYS A 524 4.76 -19.69 21.52
C LYS A 524 6.24 -20.08 21.73
N SER A 525 6.69 -20.16 22.98
CA SER A 525 8.10 -20.39 23.35
C SER A 525 8.48 -21.86 23.57
N ILE A 526 7.51 -22.74 23.84
CA ILE A 526 7.73 -24.20 24.02
C ILE A 526 8.05 -24.89 22.69
#